data_AF-A0A353EY81-F1
#
_entry.id   AF-A0A353EY81-F1
#
_cell.length_a   1.000
_cell.length_b   1.000
_cell.length_c   1.000
_cell.angle_alpha   90.00
_cell.angle_beta   90.00
_cell.angle_gamma   90.00
#
_symmetry.space_group_name_H-M   'P 1'
#
loop_
_entity.id
_entity.type
_entity.pdbx_description
1 polymer ?
#
loop_
_entity_poly.entity_id
_entity_poly.type
_entity_poly.pdbx_seq_one_letter_code
_entity_poly.pdbx_strand_id
1 'polypeptide(L)'
;MMGHGMPPPPPFGGPRGGGAGRERPEGGERRARTLEEMAVTVWLTPENAQFERKNGLLYLTLDGKETRVNLCREFPFELPWEYISALDTDGDERGIIRSTALFAGEVRDLLEDELRLRYYAPQITSILRVREKYGFSYWTVTTADAGKLTFTVQDPYRAIFRVGEKSVTFSDVDGNRYEIPDLAALDPHSRKRLDLYI
;
A
#
# COMPACT_ATOMS: atom_id res chain seq x y z
N MET A 1 -46.16 -44.34 -19.52
CA MET A 1 -45.13 -43.74 -20.40
C MET A 1 -44.63 -42.48 -19.70
N MET A 2 -43.45 -42.56 -19.07
CA MET A 2 -42.83 -41.49 -18.28
C MET A 2 -41.30 -41.61 -18.39
N GLY A 3 -40.62 -40.47 -18.51
CA GLY A 3 -39.31 -40.21 -17.91
C GLY A 3 -38.05 -40.58 -18.71
N HIS A 4 -37.44 -39.59 -19.36
CA HIS A 4 -36.02 -39.62 -19.75
C HIS A 4 -35.15 -39.44 -18.48
N GLY A 5 -34.34 -40.43 -18.15
CA GLY A 5 -33.34 -40.39 -17.07
C GLY A 5 -31.92 -40.35 -17.65
N MET A 6 -31.14 -39.38 -17.18
CA MET A 6 -29.74 -39.10 -17.51
C MET A 6 -28.80 -40.24 -17.03
N PRO A 7 -27.72 -40.59 -17.76
CA PRO A 7 -26.81 -41.65 -17.35
C PRO A 7 -25.93 -41.25 -16.15
N PRO A 8 -25.49 -42.21 -15.31
CA PRO A 8 -24.73 -41.96 -14.08
C PRO A 8 -23.28 -41.53 -14.36
N PRO A 9 -22.64 -40.78 -13.42
CA PRO A 9 -21.25 -40.35 -13.55
C PRO A 9 -20.27 -41.54 -13.41
N PRO A 10 -19.09 -41.46 -14.05
CA PRO A 10 -18.07 -42.50 -13.95
C PRO A 10 -17.43 -42.55 -12.53
N PRO A 11 -16.91 -43.72 -12.12
CA PRO A 11 -16.40 -43.95 -10.78
C PRO A 11 -15.05 -43.25 -10.52
N PHE A 12 -14.85 -42.84 -9.26
CA PHE A 12 -13.62 -42.29 -8.72
C PHE A 12 -12.43 -43.26 -8.90
N GLY A 13 -11.44 -42.84 -9.69
CA GLY A 13 -10.15 -43.52 -9.79
C GLY A 13 -9.19 -43.09 -8.67
N GLY A 14 -8.86 -44.03 -7.79
CA GLY A 14 -7.69 -43.96 -6.90
C GLY A 14 -6.36 -44.19 -7.64
N PRO A 15 -5.21 -44.06 -6.94
CA PRO A 15 -4.01 -43.41 -7.46
C PRO A 15 -3.05 -44.35 -8.21
N ARG A 16 -2.41 -43.85 -9.26
CA ARG A 16 -1.13 -44.38 -9.78
C ARG A 16 -0.12 -43.24 -9.86
N GLY A 17 0.98 -43.41 -9.15
CA GLY A 17 1.99 -42.39 -8.92
C GLY A 17 3.16 -42.38 -9.91
N GLY A 18 4.13 -41.53 -9.55
CA GLY A 18 5.53 -41.62 -9.95
C GLY A 18 5.98 -40.62 -11.01
N GLY A 19 6.49 -39.45 -10.60
CA GLY A 19 7.17 -38.53 -11.52
C GLY A 19 7.73 -37.26 -10.88
N ALA A 20 8.97 -37.38 -10.37
CA ALA A 20 10.01 -36.36 -10.21
C ALA A 20 9.72 -35.10 -9.36
N GLY A 21 10.52 -34.97 -8.29
CA GLY A 21 10.52 -33.87 -7.35
C GLY A 21 10.69 -32.49 -7.98
N ARG A 22 9.78 -31.60 -7.59
CA ARG A 22 10.12 -30.21 -7.31
C ARG A 22 9.67 -29.96 -5.88
N GLU A 23 10.64 -29.93 -4.97
CA GLU A 23 10.44 -29.41 -3.62
C GLU A 23 9.78 -28.04 -3.74
N ARG A 24 8.56 -27.95 -3.23
CA ARG A 24 7.95 -26.65 -2.96
C ARG A 24 8.85 -25.99 -1.92
N PRO A 25 9.30 -24.74 -2.10
CA PRO A 25 10.00 -24.07 -1.02
C PRO A 25 9.07 -24.07 0.18
N GLU A 26 9.53 -24.69 1.26
CA GLU A 26 8.83 -24.74 2.53
C GLU A 26 8.39 -23.31 2.85
N GLY A 27 7.07 -23.14 3.04
CA GLY A 27 6.54 -21.89 3.51
C GLY A 27 7.23 -21.58 4.81
N GLY A 28 8.15 -20.62 4.79
CA GLY A 28 8.89 -20.19 5.96
C GLY A 28 7.89 -19.96 7.07
N GLU A 29 8.00 -20.73 8.14
CA GLU A 29 7.19 -20.55 9.34
C GLU A 29 7.35 -19.08 9.73
N ARG A 30 6.28 -18.29 9.56
CA ARG A 30 6.19 -16.99 10.21
C ARG A 30 6.21 -17.29 11.68
N ARG A 31 7.41 -17.20 12.26
CA ARG A 31 7.65 -17.42 13.69
C ARG A 31 6.68 -16.52 14.43
N ALA A 32 5.73 -17.13 15.13
CA ALA A 32 4.81 -16.39 15.98
C ALA A 32 5.67 -15.69 17.04
N ARG A 33 5.80 -14.36 16.93
CA ARG A 33 6.51 -13.56 17.93
C ARG A 33 5.74 -13.64 19.23
N THR A 34 6.44 -13.73 20.36
CA THR A 34 5.78 -13.78 21.67
C THR A 34 5.13 -12.42 22.00
N LEU A 35 4.11 -12.40 22.85
CA LEU A 35 3.48 -11.14 23.30
C LEU A 35 4.53 -10.17 23.92
N GLU A 36 5.57 -10.72 24.54
CA GLU A 36 6.68 -9.96 25.14
C GLU A 36 7.60 -9.35 24.07
N GLU A 37 7.82 -10.04 22.95
CA GLU A 37 8.53 -9.50 21.78
C GLU A 37 7.71 -8.41 21.05
N MET A 38 6.39 -8.41 21.21
CA MET A 38 5.47 -7.40 20.66
C MET A 38 5.31 -6.17 21.58
N ALA A 39 5.77 -6.24 22.83
CA ALA A 39 5.43 -5.26 23.87
C ALA A 39 6.51 -4.21 24.17
N VAL A 40 7.68 -4.27 23.51
CA VAL A 40 8.69 -3.21 23.67
C VAL A 40 8.48 -2.19 22.57
N THR A 41 7.74 -1.13 22.89
CA THR A 41 7.67 0.06 22.03
C THR A 41 9.07 0.64 21.89
N VAL A 42 9.64 0.53 20.69
CA VAL A 42 10.92 1.17 20.35
C VAL A 42 10.63 2.62 19.98
N TRP A 43 11.18 3.56 20.75
CA TRP A 43 11.11 4.98 20.39
C TRP A 43 12.19 5.31 19.35
N LEU A 44 11.76 5.81 18.20
CA LEU A 44 12.63 6.25 17.12
C LEU A 44 13.04 7.70 17.38
N THR A 45 14.34 7.90 17.50
CA THR A 45 14.97 9.20 17.77
C THR A 45 16.08 9.46 16.76
N PRO A 46 16.54 10.71 16.61
CA PRO A 46 17.65 11.02 15.70
C PRO A 46 18.95 10.23 15.98
N GLU A 47 19.12 9.74 17.21
CA GLU A 47 20.31 9.00 17.62
C GLU A 47 20.29 7.52 17.20
N ASN A 48 19.10 6.91 17.07
CA ASN A 48 18.96 5.48 16.76
C ASN A 48 18.31 5.18 15.41
N ALA A 49 17.65 6.16 14.79
CA ALA A 49 16.86 5.99 13.58
C ALA A 49 17.34 6.93 12.46
N GLN A 50 17.64 6.35 11.31
CA GLN A 50 17.94 7.09 10.08
C GLN A 50 16.89 6.80 9.03
N PHE A 51 16.37 7.85 8.39
CA PHE A 51 15.35 7.74 7.34
C PHE A 51 15.90 8.20 5.99
N GLU A 52 15.59 7.45 4.93
CA GLU A 52 16.02 7.78 3.58
C GLU A 52 14.94 7.41 2.56
N ARG A 53 14.80 8.22 1.50
CA ARG A 53 13.93 7.93 0.35
C ARG A 53 14.74 7.33 -0.79
N LYS A 54 14.45 6.07 -1.16
CA LYS A 54 15.08 5.37 -2.29
C LYS A 54 14.02 4.94 -3.29
N ASN A 55 14.16 5.37 -4.55
CA ASN A 55 13.21 5.06 -5.63
C ASN A 55 11.73 5.37 -5.27
N GLY A 56 11.51 6.43 -4.47
CA GLY A 56 10.18 6.85 -4.04
C GLY A 56 9.65 6.16 -2.77
N LEU A 57 10.38 5.19 -2.21
CA LEU A 57 9.99 4.44 -1.02
C LEU A 57 10.80 4.90 0.20
N LEU A 58 10.17 4.91 1.37
CA LEU A 58 10.82 5.26 2.63
C LEU A 58 11.49 4.03 3.27
N TYR A 59 12.71 4.22 3.74
CA TYR A 59 13.49 3.23 4.48
C TYR A 59 13.88 3.78 5.84
N LEU A 60 13.82 2.92 6.85
CA LEU A 60 14.32 3.13 8.20
C LEU A 60 15.55 2.23 8.41
N THR A 61 16.66 2.82 8.82
CA THR A 61 17.78 2.09 9.41
C THR A 61 17.73 2.22 10.93
N LEU A 62 17.59 1.08 11.60
CA LEU A 62 17.55 0.93 13.05
C LEU A 62 18.51 -0.21 13.44
N ASP A 63 19.41 0.03 14.39
CA ASP A 63 20.45 -0.93 14.82
C ASP A 63 21.26 -1.52 13.63
N GLY A 64 21.55 -0.70 12.63
CA GLY A 64 22.27 -1.09 11.42
C GLY A 64 21.47 -1.95 10.43
N LYS A 65 20.19 -2.22 10.70
CA LYS A 65 19.30 -2.93 9.79
C LYS A 65 18.40 -1.95 9.05
N GLU A 66 18.56 -1.90 7.73
CA GLU A 66 17.67 -1.16 6.84
C GLU A 66 16.40 -1.97 6.56
N THR A 67 15.24 -1.33 6.69
CA THR A 67 13.92 -1.92 6.47
C THR A 67 13.05 -0.91 5.74
N ARG A 68 12.33 -1.35 4.69
CA ARG A 68 11.30 -0.51 4.06
C ARG A 68 10.16 -0.30 5.05
N VAL A 69 9.75 0.94 5.25
CA VAL A 69 8.68 1.28 6.18
C VAL A 69 7.67 2.23 5.56
N ASN A 70 6.44 2.18 6.07
CA ASN A 70 5.40 3.17 5.86
C ASN A 70 5.11 3.86 7.20
N LEU A 71 4.86 5.17 7.17
CA LEU A 71 4.53 5.93 8.39
C LEU A 71 3.02 5.98 8.61
N CYS A 72 2.59 5.76 9.85
CA CYS A 72 1.19 5.73 10.25
C CYS A 72 0.99 6.61 11.49
N ARG A 73 0.05 7.56 11.46
CA ARG A 73 -0.42 8.32 12.63
C ARG A 73 -1.30 7.41 13.50
N GLU A 74 -0.97 7.35 14.79
CA GLU A 74 -1.82 6.72 15.80
C GLU A 74 -3.05 7.59 16.11
N PHE A 75 -2.90 8.92 16.01
CA PHE A 75 -3.96 9.91 16.21
C PHE A 75 -4.08 10.86 15.00
N PRO A 76 -4.75 10.43 13.92
CA PRO A 76 -4.68 11.12 12.61
C PRO A 76 -5.11 12.58 12.59
N PHE A 77 -6.00 12.98 13.52
CA PHE A 77 -6.64 14.30 13.52
C PHE A 77 -6.14 15.20 14.66
N GLU A 78 -5.93 14.63 15.85
CA GLU A 78 -5.55 15.37 17.05
C GLU A 78 -4.05 15.70 17.07
N LEU A 79 -3.22 14.75 16.65
CA LEU A 79 -1.76 14.83 16.76
C LEU A 79 -1.09 14.44 15.44
N PRO A 80 -1.22 15.26 14.38
CA PRO A 80 -0.80 14.88 13.02
C PRO A 80 0.71 14.68 12.84
N TRP A 81 1.52 15.12 13.80
CA TRP A 81 2.99 15.09 13.76
C TRP A 81 3.60 14.36 14.95
N GLU A 82 2.78 13.72 15.78
CA GLU A 82 3.22 13.00 16.98
C GLU A 82 2.67 11.58 16.94
N TYR A 83 3.34 10.67 17.66
CA TYR A 83 2.91 9.27 17.78
C TYR A 83 2.72 8.62 16.40
N ILE A 84 3.84 8.56 15.69
CA ILE A 84 3.91 8.04 14.32
C ILE A 84 4.59 6.67 14.33
N SER A 85 3.82 5.61 14.11
CA SER A 85 4.33 4.26 13.89
C SER A 85 5.06 4.16 12.56
N ALA A 86 6.26 3.56 12.57
CA ALA A 86 6.93 3.06 11.37
C ALA A 86 6.62 1.57 11.22
N LEU A 87 5.82 1.22 10.22
CA LEU A 87 5.38 -0.15 9.94
C LEU A 87 6.19 -0.73 8.79
N ASP A 88 6.67 -1.97 8.90
CA ASP A 88 7.29 -2.65 7.77
C ASP A 88 6.26 -3.13 6.73
N THR A 89 6.74 -3.79 5.66
CA THR A 89 5.89 -4.27 4.57
C THR A 89 4.90 -5.36 4.98
N ASP A 90 5.12 -6.03 6.11
CA ASP A 90 4.19 -7.00 6.68
C ASP A 90 3.17 -6.35 7.63
N GLY A 91 3.32 -5.05 7.88
CA GLY A 91 2.49 -4.28 8.81
C GLY A 91 2.98 -4.34 10.26
N ASP A 92 4.14 -4.95 10.51
CA ASP A 92 4.70 -5.04 11.86
C ASP A 92 5.37 -3.71 12.26
N GLU A 93 5.09 -3.24 13.47
CA GLU A 93 5.68 -2.01 13.98
C GLU A 93 7.18 -2.20 14.27
N ARG A 94 7.98 -1.29 13.70
CA ARG A 94 9.44 -1.21 13.92
C ARG A 94 9.79 -0.23 15.03
N GLY A 95 8.91 0.74 15.30
CA GLY A 95 9.01 1.71 16.37
C GLY A 95 8.10 2.91 16.14
N ILE A 96 8.08 3.82 17.11
CA ILE A 96 7.22 5.00 17.13
C ILE A 96 8.10 6.25 17.22
N ILE A 97 7.83 7.22 16.33
CA ILE A 97 8.36 8.58 16.44
C ILE A 97 7.43 9.36 17.36
N ARG A 98 7.93 9.82 18.51
CA ARG A 98 7.13 10.62 19.44
C ARG A 98 6.69 11.95 18.82
N SER A 99 7.59 12.62 18.09
CA SER A 99 7.26 13.82 17.31
C SER A 99 8.22 13.96 16.13
N THR A 100 7.73 14.30 14.94
CA THR A 100 8.59 14.58 13.78
C THR A 100 9.53 15.75 14.04
N ALA A 101 9.16 16.67 14.96
CA ALA A 101 10.00 17.81 15.36
C ALA A 101 11.28 17.41 16.11
N LEU A 102 11.41 16.15 16.55
CA LEU A 102 12.68 15.64 17.09
C LEU A 102 13.73 15.49 15.99
N PHE A 103 13.31 15.24 14.75
CA PHE A 103 14.19 15.21 13.59
C PHE A 103 14.35 16.63 13.04
N ALA A 104 15.52 16.95 12.50
CA ALA A 104 15.85 18.28 12.01
C ALA A 104 16.18 18.26 10.51
N GLY A 105 15.92 19.39 9.83
CA GLY A 105 16.24 19.59 8.42
C GLY A 105 15.51 18.61 7.50
N GLU A 106 16.24 18.11 6.49
CA GLU A 106 15.70 17.28 5.40
C GLU A 106 15.00 16.01 5.89
N VAL A 107 15.43 15.43 7.02
CA VAL A 107 14.80 14.23 7.59
C VAL A 107 13.39 14.54 8.09
N ARG A 108 13.21 15.70 8.74
CA ARG A 108 11.88 16.11 9.20
C ARG A 108 10.94 16.34 8.03
N ASP A 109 11.41 17.06 7.01
CA ASP A 109 10.63 17.34 5.81
C ASP A 109 10.23 16.04 5.10
N LEU A 110 11.16 15.09 5.00
CA LEU A 110 10.91 13.75 4.46
C LEU A 110 9.80 13.01 5.22
N LEU A 111 9.85 12.99 6.56
CA LEU A 111 8.85 12.33 7.40
C LEU A 111 7.48 13.01 7.26
N GLU A 112 7.44 14.34 7.32
CA GLU A 112 6.19 15.10 7.20
C GLU A 112 5.56 14.96 5.81
N ASP A 113 6.34 14.95 4.74
CA ASP A 113 5.86 14.74 3.38
C ASP A 113 5.28 13.33 3.19
N GLU A 114 5.92 12.30 3.74
CA GLU A 114 5.38 10.94 3.72
C GLU A 114 4.02 10.86 4.45
N LEU A 115 3.89 11.54 5.59
CA LEU A 115 2.65 11.61 6.35
C LEU A 115 1.55 12.42 5.63
N ARG A 116 1.90 13.47 4.91
CA ARG A 116 0.93 14.21 4.09
C ARG A 116 0.35 13.32 3.01
N LEU A 117 1.16 12.53 2.31
CA LEU A 117 0.69 11.63 1.24
C LEU A 117 -0.31 10.57 1.72
N ARG A 118 -0.15 10.07 2.94
CA ARG A 118 -1.01 9.00 3.49
C ARG A 118 -2.35 9.52 4.03
N TYR A 119 -2.34 10.69 4.65
CA TYR A 119 -3.48 11.19 5.44
C TYR A 119 -4.19 12.41 4.86
N TYR A 120 -3.56 13.11 3.92
CA TYR A 120 -4.24 13.96 2.96
C TYR A 120 -4.41 13.12 1.72
N ALA A 121 -5.64 12.72 1.36
CA ALA A 121 -5.86 12.04 0.10
C ALA A 121 -5.53 13.02 -1.03
N PRO A 122 -4.37 12.95 -1.71
CA PRO A 122 -3.95 14.03 -2.57
C PRO A 122 -4.93 14.17 -3.73
N GLN A 123 -5.32 15.41 -4.03
CA GLN A 123 -6.30 15.67 -5.09
C GLN A 123 -5.62 15.57 -6.45
N ILE A 124 -5.91 14.51 -7.18
CA ILE A 124 -5.43 14.28 -8.53
C ILE A 124 -6.11 15.27 -9.47
N THR A 125 -5.30 16.10 -10.12
CA THR A 125 -5.73 17.09 -11.10
C THR A 125 -5.51 16.61 -12.53
N SER A 126 -4.56 15.69 -12.77
CA SER A 126 -4.33 15.07 -14.08
C SER A 126 -3.66 13.70 -13.97
N ILE A 127 -4.06 12.77 -14.84
CA ILE A 127 -3.48 11.42 -14.99
C ILE A 127 -2.53 11.44 -16.19
N LEU A 128 -1.24 11.50 -15.93
CA LEU A 128 -0.19 11.60 -16.95
C LEU A 128 0.06 10.26 -17.64
N ARG A 129 0.05 9.16 -16.88
CA ARG A 129 0.35 7.82 -17.39
C ARG A 129 -0.27 6.72 -16.53
N VAL A 130 -0.73 5.67 -17.19
CA VAL A 130 -1.07 4.39 -16.54
C VAL A 130 -0.32 3.27 -17.25
N ARG A 131 0.28 2.35 -16.51
CA ARG A 131 0.89 1.12 -17.04
C ARG A 131 0.36 -0.08 -16.25
N GLU A 132 0.03 -1.16 -16.93
CA GLU A 132 -0.43 -2.39 -16.28
C GLU A 132 0.60 -3.51 -16.42
N LYS A 133 0.76 -4.29 -15.36
CA LYS A 133 1.60 -5.49 -15.35
C LYS A 133 1.18 -6.43 -14.23
N TYR A 134 0.87 -7.68 -14.56
CA TYR A 134 0.61 -8.77 -13.61
C TYR A 134 -0.41 -8.44 -12.50
N GLY A 135 -1.54 -7.80 -12.84
CA GLY A 135 -2.57 -7.45 -11.85
C GLY A 135 -2.28 -6.18 -11.03
N PHE A 136 -1.18 -5.49 -11.33
CA PHE A 136 -0.84 -4.19 -10.79
C PHE A 136 -0.98 -3.12 -11.87
N SER A 137 -1.35 -1.91 -11.46
CA SER A 137 -1.33 -0.72 -12.30
C SER A 137 -0.48 0.37 -11.65
N TYR A 138 0.39 0.98 -12.46
CA TYR A 138 1.30 2.03 -12.05
C TYR A 138 0.79 3.36 -12.61
N TRP A 139 0.43 4.26 -11.70
CA TRP A 139 -0.19 5.54 -12.01
C TRP A 139 0.83 6.65 -11.83
N THR A 140 1.02 7.47 -12.85
CA THR A 140 1.76 8.72 -12.74
C THR A 140 0.76 9.86 -12.90
N VAL A 141 0.65 10.71 -11.88
CA VAL A 141 -0.37 11.76 -11.79
C VAL A 141 0.25 13.10 -11.42
N THR A 142 -0.51 14.17 -11.61
CA THR A 142 -0.27 15.47 -10.97
C THR A 142 -1.35 15.67 -9.92
N THR A 143 -0.96 16.18 -8.75
CA THR A 143 -1.86 16.53 -7.66
C THR A 143 -1.80 18.03 -7.36
N ALA A 144 -2.86 18.57 -6.75
CA ALA A 144 -2.94 19.98 -6.39
C ALA A 144 -1.84 20.37 -5.39
N ASP A 145 -1.53 19.50 -4.44
CA ASP A 145 -0.70 19.84 -3.27
C ASP A 145 0.76 19.37 -3.39
N ALA A 146 0.99 18.19 -4.00
CA ALA A 146 2.30 17.53 -4.01
C ALA A 146 2.94 17.46 -5.41
N GLY A 147 2.31 18.05 -6.42
CA GLY A 147 2.81 18.02 -7.79
C GLY A 147 2.80 16.62 -8.38
N LYS A 148 3.91 16.17 -8.98
CA LYS A 148 3.96 14.90 -9.70
C LYS A 148 4.20 13.72 -8.75
N LEU A 149 3.27 12.77 -8.73
CA LEU A 149 3.35 11.55 -7.92
C LEU A 149 3.28 10.28 -8.77
N THR A 150 3.85 9.19 -8.24
CA THR A 150 3.69 7.85 -8.80
C THR A 150 3.30 6.87 -7.70
N PHE A 151 2.23 6.12 -7.93
CA PHE A 151 1.74 5.12 -6.98
C PHE A 151 1.31 3.84 -7.71
N THR A 152 1.26 2.74 -6.96
CA THR A 152 0.96 1.41 -7.50
C THR A 152 -0.33 0.89 -6.89
N VAL A 153 -1.29 0.53 -7.74
CA VAL A 153 -2.57 -0.03 -7.33
C VAL A 153 -2.59 -1.52 -7.66
N GLN A 154 -2.92 -2.35 -6.67
CA GLN A 154 -3.20 -3.77 -6.87
C GLN A 154 -4.69 -3.95 -7.16
N ASP A 155 -5.02 -4.72 -8.19
CA ASP A 155 -6.40 -4.95 -8.64
C ASP A 155 -7.20 -3.63 -8.80
N PRO A 156 -6.88 -2.81 -9.84
CA PRO A 156 -7.45 -1.48 -9.98
C PRO A 156 -8.98 -1.47 -10.03
N TYR A 157 -9.64 -2.55 -10.47
CA TYR A 157 -11.10 -2.65 -10.50
C TYR A 157 -11.74 -2.75 -9.10
N ARG A 158 -10.96 -3.11 -8.08
CA ARG A 158 -11.42 -3.13 -6.68
C ARG A 158 -10.94 -1.93 -5.89
N ALA A 159 -9.74 -1.45 -6.22
CA ALA A 159 -9.08 -0.39 -5.49
C ALA A 159 -9.42 1.03 -5.98
N ILE A 160 -10.06 1.15 -7.14
CA ILE A 160 -10.56 2.41 -7.70
C ILE A 160 -12.08 2.34 -7.71
N PHE A 161 -12.74 3.27 -7.04
CA PHE A 161 -14.20 3.30 -7.00
C PHE A 161 -14.75 4.71 -6.87
N ARG A 162 -15.97 4.89 -7.35
CA ARG A 162 -16.71 6.15 -7.26
C ARG A 162 -17.24 6.34 -5.85
N VAL A 163 -17.16 7.58 -5.37
CA VAL A 163 -17.82 8.02 -4.14
C VAL A 163 -18.89 9.02 -4.52
N GLY A 164 -20.15 8.56 -4.51
CA GLY A 164 -21.25 9.33 -5.11
C GLY A 164 -21.09 9.47 -6.63
N GLU A 165 -21.60 10.58 -7.19
CA GLU A 165 -21.62 10.78 -8.65
C GLU A 165 -20.38 11.48 -9.21
N LYS A 166 -19.71 12.29 -8.38
CA LYS A 166 -18.70 13.25 -8.84
C LYS A 166 -17.26 12.85 -8.54
N SER A 167 -17.00 12.11 -7.46
CA SER A 167 -15.64 11.83 -7.05
C SER A 167 -15.24 10.37 -7.24
N VAL A 168 -13.94 10.16 -7.37
CA VAL A 168 -13.30 8.83 -7.45
C VAL A 168 -12.19 8.77 -6.43
N THR A 169 -12.08 7.63 -5.73
CA THR A 169 -11.01 7.37 -4.78
C THR A 169 -10.16 6.19 -5.27
N PHE A 170 -8.86 6.28 -5.00
CA PHE A 170 -7.87 5.24 -5.24
C PHE A 170 -7.29 4.78 -3.91
N SER A 171 -7.03 3.48 -3.79
CA SER A 171 -6.19 2.92 -2.71
C SER A 171 -4.97 2.25 -3.34
N ASP A 172 -3.76 2.65 -2.92
CA ASP A 172 -2.53 2.02 -3.39
C ASP A 172 -2.13 0.81 -2.53
N VAL A 173 -1.09 0.08 -2.95
CA VAL A 173 -0.56 -1.10 -2.24
C VAL A 173 0.01 -0.79 -0.86
N ASP A 174 0.40 0.46 -0.61
CA ASP A 174 0.95 0.92 0.65
C ASP A 174 -0.17 1.40 1.60
N GLY A 175 -1.41 1.51 1.12
CA GLY A 175 -2.58 1.96 1.87
C GLY A 175 -2.81 3.47 1.80
N ASN A 176 -2.10 4.20 0.93
CA ASN A 176 -2.36 5.61 0.70
C ASN A 176 -3.63 5.79 -0.13
N ARG A 177 -4.33 6.89 0.12
CA ARG A 177 -5.54 7.25 -0.62
C ARG A 177 -5.27 8.42 -1.53
N TYR A 178 -5.90 8.43 -2.69
CA TYR A 178 -5.90 9.57 -3.61
C TYR A 178 -7.32 9.82 -4.07
N GLU A 179 -7.64 11.07 -4.41
CA GLU A 179 -8.99 11.41 -4.84
C GLU A 179 -9.00 12.27 -6.10
N ILE A 180 -10.02 12.09 -6.93
CA ILE A 180 -10.44 13.05 -7.94
C ILE A 180 -11.77 13.59 -7.41
N PRO A 181 -11.83 14.82 -6.86
CA PRO A 181 -13.03 15.32 -6.20
C PRO A 181 -14.15 15.69 -7.19
N ASP A 182 -13.78 16.11 -8.40
CA ASP A 182 -14.72 16.42 -9.46
C ASP A 182 -14.26 15.84 -10.81
N LEU A 183 -14.92 14.77 -11.22
CA LEU A 183 -14.76 14.09 -12.49
C LEU A 183 -15.04 14.99 -13.71
N ALA A 184 -15.82 16.07 -13.56
CA ALA A 184 -16.11 17.01 -14.64
C ALA A 184 -14.99 18.05 -14.83
N ALA A 185 -14.19 18.30 -13.80
CA ALA A 185 -13.03 19.19 -13.85
C ALA A 185 -11.78 18.50 -14.44
N LEU A 186 -11.81 17.17 -14.58
CA LEU A 186 -10.69 16.37 -15.07
C LEU A 186 -10.53 16.53 -16.59
N ASP A 187 -9.28 16.69 -17.06
CA ASP A 187 -9.03 16.85 -18.49
C ASP A 187 -9.45 15.60 -19.31
N PRO A 188 -9.82 15.75 -20.60
CA PRO A 188 -10.36 14.64 -21.39
C PRO A 188 -9.42 13.43 -21.53
N HIS A 189 -8.10 13.64 -21.55
CA HIS A 189 -7.14 12.55 -21.66
C HIS A 189 -7.06 11.75 -20.36
N SER A 190 -7.05 12.44 -19.24
CA SER A 190 -7.12 11.84 -17.91
C SER A 190 -8.42 11.07 -17.73
N ARG A 191 -9.54 11.66 -18.15
CA ARG A 191 -10.85 11.01 -18.05
C ARG A 191 -10.93 9.72 -18.85
N LYS A 192 -10.44 9.73 -20.09
CA LYS A 192 -10.37 8.54 -20.93
C LYS A 192 -9.53 7.42 -20.33
N ARG A 193 -8.45 7.74 -19.61
CA ARG A 193 -7.62 6.75 -18.90
C ARG A 193 -8.37 6.18 -17.69
N LEU A 194 -9.08 7.02 -16.95
CA LEU A 194 -9.82 6.63 -15.75
C LEU A 194 -11.03 5.75 -16.06
N ASP A 195 -11.79 6.06 -17.11
CA ASP A 195 -13.02 5.35 -17.49
C ASP A 195 -12.79 3.86 -17.83
N LEU A 196 -11.53 3.41 -17.94
CA LEU A 196 -11.20 1.99 -18.09
C LEU A 196 -11.33 1.18 -16.79
N TYR A 197 -11.45 1.86 -15.65
CA TYR A 197 -11.39 1.26 -14.30
C TYR A 197 -12.63 1.53 -13.43
N ILE A 198 -13.56 2.40 -13.86
CA ILE A 198 -14.74 2.82 -13.08
C ILE A 198 -16.07 2.52 -13.78
#